data_AF-A0A7X8DRH6-F1
#
_entry.id   AF-A0A7X8DRH6-F1
#
_cell.length_a   1.000
_cell.length_b   1.000
_cell.length_c   1.000
_cell.angle_alpha   90.00
_cell.angle_beta   90.00
_cell.angle_gamma   90.00
#
_symmetry.space_group_name_H-M   'P 1'
#
loop_
_entity.id
_entity.type
_entity.pdbx_description
1 polymer ?
#
loop_
_entity_poly.entity_id
_entity_poly.type
_entity_poly.pdbx_seq_one_letter_code
_entity_poly.pdbx_strand_id
1 'polypeptide(L)'
;LTEKQREENGLETGELKRLKEKYYFFRHVFSSRKAVIFTLNNLEENISSSPFVEELVLRYDLEIKETSLKAGDYHVIIGKFFAKGKEAFNKGLDNTIIEEDKLHIEENDFPREFSLAYYKYGILRDCYYKFFLACLHRLEEEIREVGKEISPAFLGNLVHDLFLEIIRKTGGQLPPAEDLIRETVEKKLQASALKINNYYRKYYEDILFPKIGKSIDSFFKTIAAKTGDKISEIRAEWVPEEARTDYIYENEITSIYLNGRIDLFIEAENKSYLIDFKTGSGNLKQLDFYALLLAAGEKEETELEKGIYNVFEEKFETGREGTELELLEEIKKTVEGFFQDGKYSFEYKASLCIYCTMKDICRVVRR
;
A
#
# COMPACT_ATOMS: atom_id res chain seq x y z
N LEU A 1 -14.50 4.55 30.02
CA LEU A 1 -15.08 5.34 31.13
C LEU A 1 -14.95 6.81 30.77
N THR A 2 -15.99 7.62 30.97
CA THR A 2 -15.89 9.08 30.84
C THR A 2 -15.04 9.65 31.99
N GLU A 3 -14.50 10.86 31.86
CA GLU A 3 -13.66 11.48 32.92
C GLU A 3 -14.41 11.58 34.26
N LYS A 4 -15.70 11.95 34.22
CA LYS A 4 -16.57 11.97 35.39
C LYS A 4 -16.71 10.59 36.06
N GLN A 5 -16.85 9.53 35.26
CA GLN A 5 -16.89 8.15 35.77
C GLN A 5 -15.55 7.70 36.35
N ARG A 6 -14.41 8.20 35.85
CA ARG A 6 -13.09 7.86 36.43
C ARG A 6 -12.92 8.50 37.80
N GLU A 7 -13.29 9.78 37.91
CA GLU A 7 -13.26 10.54 39.17
C GLU A 7 -14.13 9.89 40.25
N GLU A 8 -15.38 9.56 39.92
CA GLU A 8 -16.34 8.91 40.85
C GLU A 8 -15.87 7.52 41.33
N ASN A 9 -15.02 6.84 40.55
CA ASN A 9 -14.46 5.52 40.89
C ASN A 9 -13.05 5.60 41.50
N GLY A 10 -12.55 6.80 41.82
CA GLY A 10 -11.21 6.98 42.38
C GLY A 10 -10.07 6.59 41.43
N LEU A 11 -10.36 6.52 40.12
CA LEU A 11 -9.39 6.24 39.08
C LEU A 11 -8.74 7.54 38.60
N GLU A 12 -7.48 7.45 38.17
CA GLU A 12 -6.73 8.61 37.72
C GLU A 12 -7.42 9.29 36.51
N THR A 13 -7.72 10.58 36.65
CA THR A 13 -8.31 11.43 35.60
C THR A 13 -7.22 12.07 34.73
N GLY A 14 -7.59 12.54 33.55
CA GLY A 14 -6.69 13.30 32.67
C GLY A 14 -6.13 14.55 33.34
N GLU A 15 -6.93 15.23 34.16
CA GLU A 15 -6.51 16.40 34.93
C GLU A 15 -5.50 16.03 36.02
N LEU A 16 -5.75 14.97 36.78
CA LEU A 16 -4.81 14.49 37.79
C LEU A 16 -3.49 14.03 37.16
N LYS A 17 -3.55 13.37 36.01
CA LYS A 17 -2.35 12.97 35.25
C LYS A 17 -1.55 14.19 34.81
N ARG A 18 -2.19 15.22 34.25
CA ARG A 18 -1.56 16.48 33.85
C ARG A 18 -0.92 17.21 35.04
N LEU A 19 -1.57 17.22 36.20
CA LEU A 19 -1.03 17.78 37.44
C LEU A 19 0.21 17.02 37.92
N LYS A 20 0.21 15.68 37.84
CA LYS A 20 1.38 14.86 38.18
C LYS A 20 2.55 15.11 37.23
N GLU A 21 2.31 15.16 35.92
CA GLU A 21 3.32 15.49 34.91
C GLU A 21 3.93 16.88 35.18
N LYS A 22 3.09 17.87 35.46
CA LYS A 22 3.51 19.22 35.86
C LYS A 22 4.38 19.18 37.12
N TYR A 23 3.94 18.50 38.17
CA TYR A 23 4.70 18.37 39.41
C TYR A 23 6.08 17.73 39.18
N TYR A 24 6.15 16.63 38.42
CA TYR A 24 7.42 15.96 38.16
C TYR A 24 8.38 16.84 37.35
N PHE A 25 7.88 17.51 36.31
CA PHE A 25 8.67 18.45 35.52
C PHE A 25 9.29 19.55 36.40
N PHE A 26 8.48 20.30 37.14
CA PHE A 26 8.98 21.39 37.98
C PHE A 26 9.84 20.88 39.14
N ARG A 27 9.49 19.74 39.75
CA ARG A 27 10.32 19.12 40.78
C ARG A 27 11.74 18.88 40.26
N HIS A 28 11.89 18.29 39.06
CA HIS A 28 13.20 18.03 38.48
C HIS A 28 13.99 19.31 38.18
N VAL A 29 13.32 20.34 37.64
CA VAL A 29 13.95 21.63 37.38
C VAL A 29 14.44 22.26 38.69
N PHE A 30 13.60 22.33 39.71
CA PHE A 30 13.93 23.02 40.97
C PHE A 30 14.79 22.21 41.94
N SER A 31 14.89 20.88 41.77
CA SER A 31 15.80 20.05 42.58
C SER A 31 17.20 19.91 41.98
N SER A 32 17.42 20.43 40.77
CA SER A 32 18.69 20.30 40.07
C SER A 32 19.62 21.48 40.35
N ARG A 33 20.93 21.23 40.51
CA ARG A 33 21.94 22.31 40.63
C ARG A 33 22.02 23.19 39.39
N LYS A 34 21.77 22.59 38.22
CA LYS A 34 21.71 23.25 36.91
C LYS A 34 20.73 22.46 36.04
N ALA A 35 19.80 23.15 35.41
CA ALA A 35 18.88 22.57 34.42
C ALA A 35 19.09 23.27 33.08
N VAL A 36 19.14 22.47 32.00
CA VAL A 36 19.17 22.96 30.62
C VAL A 36 17.99 22.32 29.91
N ILE A 37 17.09 23.14 29.39
CA ILE A 37 15.85 22.70 28.75
C ILE A 37 15.94 23.05 27.26
N PHE A 38 15.66 22.07 26.41
CA PHE A 38 15.56 22.25 24.96
C PHE A 38 14.08 22.19 24.57
N THR A 39 13.64 23.10 23.71
CA THR A 39 12.27 23.15 23.17
C THR A 39 12.31 23.14 21.65
N LEU A 40 11.32 22.49 21.03
CA LEU A 40 11.16 22.46 19.59
C LEU A 40 9.87 23.21 19.21
N ASN A 41 9.99 24.13 18.26
CA ASN A 41 8.87 24.83 17.65
C ASN A 41 8.94 24.59 16.14
N ASN A 42 7.93 23.94 15.58
CA ASN A 42 7.77 23.70 14.15
C ASN A 42 6.34 24.06 13.73
N LEU A 43 6.18 25.19 13.03
CA LEU A 43 4.88 25.68 12.60
C LEU A 43 4.24 24.81 11.51
N GLU A 44 5.05 24.16 10.66
CA GLU A 44 4.56 23.31 9.57
C GLU A 44 3.96 22.00 10.10
N GLU A 45 4.55 21.45 11.15
CA GLU A 45 4.09 20.22 11.83
C GLU A 45 3.15 20.52 13.01
N ASN A 46 2.81 21.78 13.24
CA ASN A 46 2.00 22.25 14.38
C ASN A 46 2.56 21.77 15.75
N ILE A 47 3.88 21.74 15.88
CA ILE A 47 4.60 21.40 17.11
C ILE A 47 4.98 22.69 17.82
N SER A 48 4.55 22.86 19.07
CA SER A 48 4.88 24.01 19.91
C SER A 48 5.59 23.59 21.21
N SER A 49 6.16 24.57 21.90
CA SER A 49 6.67 24.41 23.26
C SER A 49 5.61 23.82 24.18
N SER A 50 6.06 23.01 25.14
CA SER A 50 5.19 22.50 26.19
C SER A 50 4.65 23.68 27.03
N PRO A 51 3.36 23.67 27.39
CA PRO A 51 2.78 24.69 28.27
C PRO A 51 3.51 24.84 29.61
N PHE A 52 4.17 23.78 30.10
CA PHE A 52 4.95 23.85 31.35
C PHE A 52 6.23 24.67 31.20
N VAL A 53 6.85 24.66 30.02
CA VAL A 53 8.02 25.49 29.72
C VAL A 53 7.61 26.94 29.53
N GLU A 54 6.49 27.19 28.86
CA GLU A 54 5.93 28.54 28.71
C GLU A 54 5.61 29.18 30.06
N GLU A 55 5.00 28.41 30.98
CA GLU A 55 4.75 28.86 32.35
C GLU A 55 6.05 29.20 33.10
N LEU A 56 7.09 28.37 32.95
CA LEU A 56 8.41 28.61 33.56
C LEU A 56 9.05 29.89 33.00
N VAL A 57 8.99 30.08 31.68
CA VAL A 57 9.53 31.26 30.99
C VAL A 57 8.83 32.53 31.46
N LEU A 58 7.50 32.54 31.48
CA LEU A 58 6.71 33.70 31.90
C LEU A 58 6.90 34.03 33.39
N ARG A 59 6.92 33.01 34.25
CA ARG A 59 6.96 33.21 35.71
C ARG A 59 8.31 33.69 36.22
N TYR A 60 9.39 33.30 35.56
CA TYR A 60 10.76 33.59 35.98
C TYR A 60 11.50 34.51 35.01
N ASP A 61 10.79 35.09 34.04
CA ASP A 61 11.32 36.02 33.03
C ASP A 61 12.58 35.46 32.33
N LEU A 62 12.48 34.21 31.87
CA LEU A 62 13.61 33.50 31.27
C LEU A 62 13.71 33.79 29.77
N GLU A 63 14.92 34.09 29.31
CA GLU A 63 15.19 34.29 27.89
C GLU A 63 15.30 32.94 27.16
N ILE A 64 14.48 32.75 26.11
CA ILE A 64 14.65 31.63 25.17
C ILE A 64 15.69 32.04 24.15
N LYS A 65 16.82 31.31 24.12
CA LYS A 65 17.88 31.52 23.13
C LYS A 65 17.72 30.55 21.99
N GLU A 66 17.67 31.06 20.77
CA GLU A 66 17.78 30.21 19.59
C GLU A 66 19.13 29.51 19.57
N THR A 67 19.10 28.21 19.30
CA THR A 67 20.32 27.44 19.08
C THR A 67 21.02 27.94 17.82
N SER A 68 22.34 28.07 17.87
CA SER A 68 23.16 28.38 16.69
C SER A 68 23.19 27.24 15.67
N LEU A 69 22.73 26.04 16.07
CA LEU A 69 22.67 24.85 15.23
C LEU A 69 21.26 24.68 14.68
N LYS A 70 21.12 24.83 13.37
CA LYS A 70 19.90 24.54 12.61
C LYS A 70 20.01 23.16 11.97
N ALA A 71 18.91 22.64 11.43
CA ALA A 71 18.92 21.38 10.69
C ALA A 71 19.91 21.39 9.51
N GLY A 72 20.13 22.55 8.89
CA GLY A 72 21.17 22.73 7.86
C GLY A 72 22.59 22.46 8.35
N ASP A 73 22.87 22.58 9.66
CA ASP A 73 24.20 22.42 10.25
C ASP A 73 24.54 20.96 10.62
N TYR A 74 23.64 20.00 10.39
CA TYR A 74 23.88 18.59 10.73
C TYR A 74 25.15 18.05 10.05
N HIS A 75 25.41 18.42 8.79
CA HIS A 75 26.62 17.99 8.08
C HIS A 75 27.91 18.46 8.77
N VAL A 76 27.92 19.68 9.36
CA VAL A 76 29.05 20.22 10.12
C VAL A 76 29.26 19.45 11.42
N ILE A 77 28.18 19.10 12.11
CA ILE A 77 28.22 18.32 13.36
C ILE A 77 28.74 16.91 13.07
N ILE A 78 28.16 16.23 12.07
CA ILE A 78 28.55 14.89 11.65
C ILE A 78 30.03 14.88 11.21
N GLY A 79 30.44 15.85 10.39
CA GLY A 79 31.83 15.99 9.93
C GLY A 79 32.85 16.22 11.05
N LYS A 80 32.44 16.69 12.24
CA LYS A 80 33.33 16.80 13.40
C LYS A 80 33.65 15.44 14.04
N PHE A 81 32.79 14.43 13.88
CA PHE A 81 33.00 13.10 14.45
C PHE A 81 33.95 12.23 13.62
N PHE A 82 34.14 12.54 12.33
CA PHE A 82 35.01 11.77 11.44
C PHE A 82 36.39 12.44 11.28
N ALA A 83 37.45 11.73 11.71
CA ALA A 83 38.84 12.22 11.66
C ALA A 83 39.43 12.23 10.23
N LYS A 84 38.90 11.39 9.33
CA LYS A 84 39.19 11.35 7.89
C LYS A 84 37.89 11.62 7.12
N GLY A 85 37.93 12.42 6.05
CA GLY A 85 36.75 12.69 5.21
C GLY A 85 36.00 14.02 5.49
N LYS A 86 36.56 14.93 6.32
CA LYS A 86 35.98 16.27 6.57
C LYS A 86 35.67 17.06 5.30
N GLU A 87 36.44 16.87 4.23
CA GLU A 87 36.20 17.54 2.95
C GLU A 87 35.03 16.95 2.17
N ALA A 88 34.78 15.63 2.24
CA ALA A 88 33.69 14.97 1.53
C ALA A 88 32.29 15.38 2.06
N PHE A 89 32.17 15.67 3.36
CA PHE A 89 30.93 16.19 3.94
C PHE A 89 30.64 17.65 3.56
N ASN A 90 31.66 18.43 3.18
CA ASN A 90 31.52 19.85 2.87
C ASN A 90 31.50 20.15 1.36
N LYS A 91 32.05 19.25 0.52
CA LYS A 91 32.19 19.45 -0.94
C LYS A 91 31.33 18.48 -1.77
N GLY A 92 30.57 17.59 -1.12
CA GLY A 92 29.88 16.48 -1.78
C GLY A 92 30.79 15.27 -1.97
N LEU A 93 30.19 14.14 -2.36
CA LEU A 93 30.93 12.93 -2.70
C LEU A 93 31.69 13.13 -4.02
N ASP A 94 32.87 12.52 -4.12
CA ASP A 94 33.62 12.48 -5.38
C ASP A 94 32.78 11.80 -6.47
N ASN A 95 32.83 12.29 -7.71
CA ASN A 95 32.12 11.69 -8.84
C ASN A 95 32.49 10.21 -9.04
N THR A 96 33.73 9.83 -8.73
CA THR A 96 34.16 8.42 -8.76
C THR A 96 33.38 7.57 -7.75
N ILE A 97 33.18 8.08 -6.53
CA ILE A 97 32.39 7.41 -5.49
C ILE A 97 30.92 7.34 -5.89
N ILE A 98 30.38 8.37 -6.54
CA ILE A 98 29.00 8.37 -7.05
C ILE A 98 28.83 7.35 -8.18
N GLU A 99 29.84 7.19 -9.04
CA GLU A 99 29.84 6.19 -10.10
C GLU A 99 29.97 4.76 -9.58
N GLU A 100 30.74 4.55 -8.52
CA GLU A 100 30.91 3.27 -7.81
C GLU A 100 29.68 2.91 -6.94
N ASP A 101 28.94 3.89 -6.40
CA ASP A 101 27.73 3.69 -5.58
C ASP A 101 26.47 3.44 -6.44
N LYS A 102 26.64 2.65 -7.52
CA LYS A 102 25.54 2.13 -8.34
C LYS A 102 25.19 0.72 -7.87
N LEU A 103 23.90 0.47 -7.73
CA LEU A 103 23.41 -0.85 -7.39
C LEU A 103 23.25 -1.66 -8.69
N HIS A 104 24.16 -2.61 -8.92
CA HIS A 104 24.17 -3.49 -10.08
C HIS A 104 23.26 -4.71 -9.88
N ILE A 105 22.79 -5.29 -10.99
CA ILE A 105 22.10 -6.57 -10.95
C ILE A 105 23.15 -7.66 -10.72
N GLU A 106 22.92 -8.51 -9.72
CA GLU A 106 23.75 -9.67 -9.41
C GLU A 106 23.02 -10.98 -9.71
N GLU A 107 23.75 -12.06 -10.03
CA GLU A 107 23.16 -13.37 -10.35
C GLU A 107 22.24 -13.89 -9.23
N ASN A 108 22.60 -13.63 -7.97
CA ASN A 108 21.86 -14.12 -6.80
C ASN A 108 20.61 -13.29 -6.47
N ASP A 109 20.37 -12.17 -7.18
CA ASP A 109 19.17 -11.36 -6.97
C ASP A 109 17.90 -12.08 -7.43
N PHE A 110 18.03 -13.01 -8.37
CA PHE A 110 16.93 -13.74 -8.98
C PHE A 110 17.05 -15.26 -8.75
N PRO A 111 15.92 -15.95 -8.53
CA PRO A 111 15.87 -17.39 -8.73
C PRO A 111 16.05 -17.73 -10.23
N ARG A 112 16.32 -19.00 -10.55
CA ARG A 112 16.38 -19.50 -11.94
C ARG A 112 15.13 -19.18 -12.76
N GLU A 113 13.97 -19.27 -12.13
CA GLU A 113 12.68 -18.93 -12.73
C GLU A 113 11.99 -17.87 -11.88
N PHE A 114 11.71 -16.71 -12.46
CA PHE A 114 11.10 -15.58 -11.76
C PHE A 114 9.71 -15.26 -12.29
N SER A 115 8.72 -15.39 -11.41
CA SER A 115 7.33 -15.05 -11.72
C SER A 115 7.12 -13.52 -11.71
N LEU A 116 6.70 -12.97 -12.85
CA LEU A 116 6.33 -11.58 -12.98
C LEU A 116 4.81 -11.44 -12.95
N ALA A 117 4.28 -10.87 -11.86
CA ALA A 117 2.87 -10.50 -11.76
C ALA A 117 2.63 -9.04 -12.17
N TYR A 118 1.40 -8.70 -12.55
CA TYR A 118 1.06 -7.35 -13.02
C TYR A 118 1.52 -6.25 -12.06
N TYR A 119 1.35 -6.44 -10.75
CA TYR A 119 1.83 -5.51 -9.73
C TYR A 119 3.36 -5.35 -9.75
N LYS A 120 4.10 -6.45 -9.84
CA LYS A 120 5.57 -6.44 -9.92
C LYS A 120 6.05 -5.76 -11.20
N TYR A 121 5.38 -6.03 -12.33
CA TYR A 121 5.63 -5.38 -13.60
C TYR A 121 5.42 -3.86 -13.50
N GLY A 122 4.33 -3.41 -12.86
CA GLY A 122 4.09 -1.99 -12.62
C GLY A 122 5.25 -1.33 -11.86
N ILE A 123 5.75 -1.97 -10.80
CA ILE A 123 6.90 -1.46 -10.04
C ILE A 123 8.17 -1.44 -10.91
N LEU A 124 8.44 -2.51 -11.65
CA LEU A 124 9.60 -2.61 -12.54
C LEU A 124 9.61 -1.49 -13.57
N ARG A 125 8.50 -1.29 -14.28
CA ARG A 125 8.33 -0.22 -15.28
C ARG A 125 8.54 1.17 -14.66
N ASP A 126 8.08 1.36 -13.43
CA ASP A 126 8.07 2.65 -12.79
C ASP A 126 9.46 3.03 -12.22
N CYS A 127 10.14 2.10 -11.53
CA CYS A 127 11.43 2.33 -10.86
C CYS A 127 12.17 1.02 -10.52
N TYR A 128 13.35 0.80 -11.10
CA TYR A 128 14.14 -0.42 -10.86
C TYR A 128 14.64 -0.52 -9.41
N TYR A 129 15.03 0.59 -8.80
CA TYR A 129 15.41 0.60 -7.38
C TYR A 129 14.26 0.21 -6.46
N LYS A 130 13.04 0.68 -6.74
CA LYS A 130 11.86 0.27 -5.98
C LYS A 130 11.56 -1.22 -6.20
N PHE A 131 11.76 -1.72 -7.41
CA PHE A 131 11.61 -3.14 -7.72
C PHE A 131 12.58 -4.00 -6.91
N PHE A 132 13.85 -3.61 -6.83
CA PHE A 132 14.85 -4.28 -5.98
C PHE A 132 14.38 -4.39 -4.52
N LEU A 133 14.02 -3.26 -3.91
CA LEU A 133 13.63 -3.22 -2.50
C LEU A 133 12.30 -3.95 -2.24
N ALA A 134 11.26 -3.67 -3.03
CA ALA A 134 9.91 -4.15 -2.77
C ALA A 134 9.68 -5.59 -3.24
N CYS A 135 10.25 -5.98 -4.39
CA CYS A 135 9.94 -7.25 -5.04
C CYS A 135 11.00 -8.33 -4.82
N LEU A 136 12.28 -7.96 -4.81
CA LEU A 136 13.38 -8.93 -4.62
C LEU A 136 13.70 -9.09 -3.12
N HIS A 137 13.91 -7.98 -2.42
CA HIS A 137 14.27 -7.97 -1.00
C HIS A 137 13.07 -7.92 -0.05
N ARG A 138 11.85 -7.74 -0.60
CA ARG A 138 10.58 -7.74 0.14
C ARG A 138 10.59 -6.82 1.35
N LEU A 139 11.14 -5.62 1.18
CA LEU A 139 11.12 -4.61 2.22
C LEU A 139 9.66 -4.19 2.50
N GLU A 140 9.17 -4.56 3.67
CA GLU A 140 7.82 -4.23 4.12
C GLU A 140 7.79 -2.88 4.84
N GLU A 141 6.69 -2.15 4.67
CA GLU A 141 6.42 -0.95 5.45
C GLU A 141 5.96 -1.35 6.86
N GLU A 142 6.71 -0.92 7.88
CA GLU A 142 6.37 -1.22 9.27
C GLU A 142 5.20 -0.33 9.74
N ILE A 143 3.99 -0.88 9.77
CA ILE A 143 2.81 -0.20 10.31
C ILE A 143 2.93 -0.20 11.84
N ARG A 144 3.42 0.90 12.41
CA ARG A 144 3.63 1.05 13.86
C ARG A 144 2.35 1.34 14.65
N GLU A 145 1.34 1.95 14.01
CA GLU A 145 0.09 2.34 14.67
C GLU A 145 -1.13 2.03 13.81
N VAL A 146 -2.19 1.51 14.45
CA VAL A 146 -3.51 1.37 13.81
C VAL A 146 -4.13 2.75 13.68
N GLY A 147 -4.25 3.24 12.44
CA GLY A 147 -4.92 4.50 12.14
C GLY A 147 -6.34 4.55 12.69
N LYS A 148 -6.86 5.76 12.92
CA LYS A 148 -8.27 5.94 13.32
C LYS A 148 -9.24 5.45 12.24
N GLU A 149 -8.78 5.43 10.99
CA GLU A 149 -9.55 5.05 9.82
C GLU A 149 -9.09 3.70 9.30
N ILE A 150 -10.03 2.94 8.72
CA ILE A 150 -9.70 1.79 7.88
C ILE A 150 -8.78 2.25 6.74
N SER A 151 -7.63 1.60 6.59
CA SER A 151 -6.74 1.88 5.47
C SER A 151 -7.39 1.44 4.14
N PRO A 152 -7.15 2.16 3.02
CA PRO A 152 -7.69 1.78 1.72
C PRO A 152 -7.29 0.35 1.30
N ALA A 153 -6.06 -0.06 1.61
CA ALA A 153 -5.58 -1.41 1.34
C ALA A 153 -6.35 -2.48 2.14
N PHE A 154 -6.61 -2.22 3.43
CA PHE A 154 -7.42 -3.12 4.24
C PHE A 154 -8.86 -3.22 3.73
N LEU A 155 -9.46 -2.08 3.35
CA LEU A 155 -10.81 -2.04 2.78
C LEU A 155 -10.92 -2.84 1.48
N GLY A 156 -9.97 -2.64 0.56
CA GLY A 156 -9.90 -3.39 -0.70
C GLY A 156 -9.87 -4.88 -0.43
N ASN A 157 -8.90 -5.34 0.37
CA ASN A 157 -8.76 -6.76 0.73
C ASN A 157 -10.04 -7.34 1.36
N LEU A 158 -10.67 -6.59 2.27
CA LEU A 158 -11.91 -7.03 2.92
C LEU A 158 -13.07 -7.16 1.92
N VAL A 159 -13.13 -6.28 0.91
CA VAL A 159 -14.14 -6.36 -0.16
C VAL A 159 -13.89 -7.57 -1.08
N HIS A 160 -12.65 -7.87 -1.48
CA HIS A 160 -12.34 -9.10 -2.22
C HIS A 160 -12.73 -10.35 -1.42
N ASP A 161 -12.40 -10.36 -0.13
CA ASP A 161 -12.78 -11.43 0.80
C ASP A 161 -14.30 -11.65 0.88
N LEU A 162 -15.08 -10.56 0.86
CA LEU A 162 -16.54 -10.62 0.86
C LEU A 162 -17.08 -11.27 -0.41
N PHE A 163 -16.62 -10.82 -1.60
CA PHE A 163 -17.00 -11.44 -2.86
C PHE A 163 -16.65 -12.92 -2.89
N LEU A 164 -15.42 -13.28 -2.50
CA LEU A 164 -14.97 -14.67 -2.45
C LEU A 164 -15.85 -15.53 -1.53
N GLU A 165 -16.14 -15.06 -0.32
CA GLU A 165 -16.96 -15.81 0.62
C GLU A 165 -18.39 -16.00 0.12
N ILE A 166 -18.97 -14.97 -0.51
CA ILE A 166 -20.32 -15.06 -1.08
C ILE A 166 -20.34 -16.02 -2.27
N ILE A 167 -19.38 -15.93 -3.20
CA ILE A 167 -19.26 -16.86 -4.35
C ILE A 167 -19.14 -18.32 -3.87
N ARG A 168 -18.34 -18.57 -2.83
CA ARG A 168 -18.20 -19.91 -2.25
C ARG A 168 -19.51 -20.41 -1.63
N LYS A 169 -20.27 -19.55 -0.97
CA LYS A 169 -21.55 -19.92 -0.34
C LYS A 169 -22.70 -20.08 -1.33
N THR A 170 -22.68 -19.39 -2.47
CA THR A 170 -23.72 -19.53 -3.50
C THR A 170 -23.58 -20.80 -4.32
N GLY A 171 -22.37 -21.36 -4.42
CA GLY A 171 -22.14 -22.62 -5.15
C GLY A 171 -22.57 -22.57 -6.62
N GLY A 172 -22.51 -21.37 -7.25
CA GLY A 172 -22.91 -21.15 -8.64
C GLY A 172 -24.34 -20.65 -8.84
N GLN A 173 -25.17 -20.59 -7.79
CA GLN A 173 -26.53 -20.02 -7.88
C GLN A 173 -26.49 -18.51 -7.78
N LEU A 174 -26.67 -17.81 -8.90
CA LEU A 174 -26.71 -16.35 -8.98
C LEU A 174 -28.12 -15.86 -9.33
N PRO A 175 -28.60 -14.74 -8.75
CA PRO A 175 -27.95 -13.97 -7.68
C PRO A 175 -28.08 -14.64 -6.30
N PRO A 176 -27.16 -14.36 -5.34
CA PRO A 176 -27.31 -14.78 -3.95
C PRO A 176 -28.58 -14.20 -3.32
N ALA A 177 -29.10 -14.88 -2.30
CA ALA A 177 -30.13 -14.30 -1.44
C ALA A 177 -29.58 -13.07 -0.69
N GLU A 178 -30.38 -11.99 -0.57
CA GLU A 178 -29.96 -10.75 0.11
C GLU A 178 -29.54 -11.00 1.58
N ASP A 179 -30.23 -11.92 2.28
CA ASP A 179 -29.88 -12.29 3.65
C ASP A 179 -28.48 -12.94 3.75
N LEU A 180 -28.07 -13.73 2.74
CA LEU A 180 -26.74 -14.34 2.68
C LEU A 180 -25.64 -13.28 2.59
N ILE A 181 -25.88 -12.25 1.77
CA ILE A 181 -24.97 -11.11 1.60
C ILE A 181 -24.87 -10.35 2.92
N ARG A 182 -26.00 -9.97 3.51
CA ARG A 182 -26.06 -9.23 4.78
C ARG A 182 -25.30 -9.96 5.90
N GLU A 183 -25.61 -11.23 6.11
CA GLU A 183 -24.94 -12.03 7.15
C GLU A 183 -23.44 -12.17 6.92
N THR A 184 -23.01 -12.30 5.67
CA THR A 184 -21.57 -12.43 5.34
C THR A 184 -20.83 -11.12 5.61
N VAL A 185 -21.43 -9.98 5.25
CA VAL A 185 -20.91 -8.66 5.55
C VAL A 185 -20.78 -8.43 7.05
N GLU A 186 -21.83 -8.72 7.82
CA GLU A 186 -21.83 -8.57 9.29
C GLU A 186 -20.76 -9.45 9.95
N LYS A 187 -20.67 -10.72 9.57
CA LYS A 187 -19.66 -11.67 10.12
C LYS A 187 -18.23 -11.21 9.83
N LYS A 188 -17.96 -10.74 8.61
CA LYS A 188 -16.62 -10.27 8.21
C LYS A 188 -16.23 -8.97 8.91
N LEU A 189 -17.17 -8.06 9.11
CA LEU A 189 -16.95 -6.84 9.88
C LEU A 189 -16.62 -7.17 11.35
N GLN A 190 -17.37 -8.07 11.97
CA GLN A 190 -17.12 -8.53 13.34
C GLN A 190 -15.76 -9.22 13.48
N ALA A 191 -15.40 -10.11 12.55
CA ALA A 191 -14.09 -10.77 12.54
C ALA A 191 -12.91 -9.78 12.40
N SER A 192 -13.17 -8.61 11.82
CA SER A 192 -12.20 -7.54 11.61
C SER A 192 -12.14 -6.52 12.74
N ALA A 193 -12.92 -6.68 13.81
CA ALA A 193 -13.07 -5.67 14.87
C ALA A 193 -11.75 -5.23 15.53
N LEU A 194 -10.76 -6.11 15.65
CA LEU A 194 -9.45 -5.78 16.22
C LEU A 194 -8.55 -4.95 15.28
N LYS A 195 -8.82 -5.00 13.96
CA LYS A 195 -8.09 -4.25 12.93
C LYS A 195 -8.72 -2.89 12.64
N ILE A 196 -9.93 -2.65 13.16
CA ILE A 196 -10.72 -1.45 12.90
C ILE A 196 -10.78 -0.64 14.20
N ASN A 197 -10.31 0.60 14.15
CA ASN A 197 -10.46 1.50 15.28
C ASN A 197 -11.94 1.82 15.52
N ASN A 198 -12.36 1.80 16.79
CA ASN A 198 -13.75 2.07 17.18
C ASN A 198 -14.21 3.51 16.91
N TYR A 199 -13.30 4.43 16.59
CA TYR A 199 -13.61 5.86 16.38
C TYR A 199 -14.72 6.07 15.33
N TYR A 200 -14.69 5.35 14.21
CA TYR A 200 -15.68 5.47 13.12
C TYR A 200 -16.63 4.26 13.03
N ARG A 201 -16.76 3.48 14.11
CA ARG A 201 -17.52 2.22 14.08
C ARG A 201 -18.95 2.36 13.55
N LYS A 202 -19.70 3.36 14.01
CA LYS A 202 -21.06 3.63 13.53
C LYS A 202 -21.11 3.95 12.04
N TYR A 203 -20.14 4.73 11.53
CA TYR A 203 -20.07 5.00 10.10
C TYR A 203 -19.83 3.71 9.30
N TYR A 204 -18.99 2.81 9.81
CA TYR A 204 -18.76 1.53 9.16
C TYR A 204 -20.02 0.65 9.16
N GLU A 205 -20.65 0.48 10.32
CA GLU A 205 -21.82 -0.37 10.51
C GLU A 205 -23.08 0.16 9.81
N ASP A 206 -23.34 1.48 9.87
CA ASP A 206 -24.60 2.06 9.42
C ASP A 206 -24.56 2.60 7.98
N ILE A 207 -23.35 2.87 7.44
CA ILE A 207 -23.20 3.55 6.14
C ILE A 207 -22.30 2.76 5.19
N LEU A 208 -21.04 2.52 5.54
CA LEU A 208 -20.05 1.97 4.60
C LEU A 208 -20.38 0.53 4.18
N PHE A 209 -20.51 -0.38 5.15
CA PHE A 209 -20.74 -1.79 4.86
C PHE A 209 -22.15 -2.09 4.33
N PRO A 210 -23.22 -1.38 4.76
CA PRO A 210 -24.51 -1.47 4.09
C PRO A 210 -24.45 -1.05 2.62
N LYS A 211 -23.67 -0.01 2.27
CA LYS A 211 -23.45 0.38 0.87
C LYS A 211 -22.68 -0.71 0.10
N ILE A 212 -21.64 -1.29 0.69
CA ILE A 212 -20.90 -2.41 0.10
C ILE A 212 -21.82 -3.61 -0.15
N GLY A 213 -22.69 -3.96 0.81
CA GLY A 213 -23.66 -5.04 0.65
C GLY A 213 -24.61 -4.83 -0.53
N LYS A 214 -25.14 -3.60 -0.69
CA LYS A 214 -25.98 -3.23 -1.85
C LYS A 214 -25.23 -3.34 -3.18
N SER A 215 -23.97 -2.89 -3.19
CA SER A 215 -23.12 -2.99 -4.37
C SER A 215 -22.86 -4.44 -4.78
N ILE A 216 -22.55 -5.32 -3.81
CA ILE A 216 -22.39 -6.76 -4.06
C ILE A 216 -23.68 -7.38 -4.64
N ASP A 217 -24.84 -7.02 -4.08
CA ASP A 217 -26.13 -7.46 -4.61
C ASP A 217 -26.36 -6.98 -6.06
N SER A 218 -26.10 -5.71 -6.34
CA SER A 218 -26.19 -5.14 -7.69
C SER A 218 -25.24 -5.82 -8.68
N PHE A 219 -24.02 -6.14 -8.24
CA PHE A 219 -23.06 -6.90 -9.03
C PHE A 219 -23.64 -8.26 -9.44
N PHE A 220 -24.10 -9.06 -8.48
CA PHE A 220 -24.59 -10.41 -8.80
C PHE A 220 -25.87 -10.41 -9.63
N LYS A 221 -26.77 -9.45 -9.41
CA LYS A 221 -27.95 -9.24 -10.27
C LYS A 221 -27.53 -8.90 -11.71
N THR A 222 -26.50 -8.07 -11.87
CA THR A 222 -25.95 -7.72 -13.20
C THR A 222 -25.31 -8.93 -13.88
N ILE A 223 -24.52 -9.72 -13.15
CA ILE A 223 -23.90 -10.93 -13.69
C ILE A 223 -24.95 -11.96 -14.08
N ALA A 224 -25.92 -12.25 -13.22
CA ALA A 224 -27.01 -13.17 -13.55
C ALA A 224 -27.78 -12.74 -14.81
N ALA A 225 -28.01 -11.44 -14.99
CA ALA A 225 -28.64 -10.91 -16.20
C ALA A 225 -27.75 -11.07 -17.46
N LYS A 226 -26.42 -10.98 -17.33
CA LYS A 226 -25.47 -11.17 -18.44
C LYS A 226 -25.29 -12.64 -18.82
N THR A 227 -25.18 -13.53 -17.83
CA THR A 227 -24.87 -14.95 -18.04
C THR A 227 -26.12 -15.81 -18.30
N GLY A 228 -27.30 -15.35 -17.85
CA GLY A 228 -28.49 -16.19 -17.76
C GLY A 228 -28.30 -17.38 -16.80
N ASP A 229 -29.05 -18.46 -17.02
CA ASP A 229 -29.07 -19.67 -16.15
C ASP A 229 -27.92 -20.67 -16.44
N LYS A 230 -27.02 -20.39 -17.38
CA LYS A 230 -26.07 -21.36 -17.93
C LYS A 230 -24.62 -20.98 -17.65
N ILE A 231 -24.26 -20.97 -16.38
CA ILE A 231 -22.87 -20.85 -15.94
C ILE A 231 -22.26 -22.26 -15.87
N SER A 232 -21.23 -22.53 -16.66
CA SER A 232 -20.49 -23.79 -16.62
C SER A 232 -19.45 -23.78 -15.50
N GLU A 233 -18.84 -22.62 -15.23
CA GLU A 233 -17.79 -22.53 -14.22
C GLU A 233 -17.69 -21.14 -13.59
N ILE A 234 -17.40 -21.09 -12.29
CA ILE A 234 -17.01 -19.87 -11.56
C ILE A 234 -15.72 -20.16 -10.81
N ARG A 235 -14.67 -19.39 -11.11
CA ARG A 235 -13.38 -19.44 -10.41
C ARG A 235 -13.11 -18.08 -9.78
N ALA A 236 -12.94 -18.05 -8.47
CA ALA A 236 -12.59 -16.83 -7.74
C ALA A 236 -11.20 -16.99 -7.11
N GLU A 237 -10.43 -15.91 -7.08
CA GLU A 237 -9.05 -15.90 -6.55
C GLU A 237 -8.17 -16.99 -7.20
N TRP A 238 -8.34 -17.15 -8.51
CA TRP A 238 -7.77 -18.26 -9.28
C TRP A 238 -6.42 -17.90 -9.89
N VAL A 239 -5.48 -18.83 -9.83
CA VAL A 239 -4.17 -18.74 -10.48
C VAL A 239 -4.14 -19.76 -11.63
N PRO A 240 -4.12 -19.33 -12.90
CA PRO A 240 -3.95 -20.23 -14.03
C PRO A 240 -2.62 -20.99 -13.91
N GLU A 241 -2.65 -22.32 -13.93
CA GLU A 241 -1.45 -23.14 -13.74
C GLU A 241 -0.63 -23.21 -15.04
N GLU A 242 -1.33 -23.14 -16.17
CA GLU A 242 -0.80 -23.24 -17.53
C GLU A 242 0.10 -22.06 -17.90
N ALA A 243 -0.08 -20.89 -17.25
CA ALA A 243 0.74 -19.71 -17.49
C ALA A 243 2.21 -19.84 -17.05
N ARG A 244 2.57 -20.90 -16.31
CA ARG A 244 3.92 -21.07 -15.75
C ARG A 244 4.96 -21.56 -16.76
N THR A 245 4.54 -22.07 -17.92
CA THR A 245 5.45 -22.74 -18.86
C THR A 245 5.96 -21.87 -20.01
N ASP A 246 5.38 -20.66 -20.19
CA ASP A 246 5.75 -19.75 -21.28
C ASP A 246 6.64 -18.61 -20.79
N TYR A 247 7.95 -18.73 -21.00
CA TYR A 247 8.90 -17.67 -20.69
C TYR A 247 8.81 -16.53 -21.71
N ILE A 248 8.66 -15.31 -21.20
CA ILE A 248 8.64 -14.07 -22.00
C ILE A 248 10.04 -13.48 -22.19
N TYR A 249 11.02 -13.92 -21.40
CA TYR A 249 12.39 -13.47 -21.42
C TYR A 249 13.29 -14.52 -20.75
N GLU A 250 14.47 -14.75 -21.32
CA GLU A 250 15.46 -15.69 -20.77
C GLU A 250 16.88 -15.13 -20.95
N ASN A 251 17.69 -15.24 -19.91
CA ASN A 251 19.12 -14.97 -19.95
C ASN A 251 19.88 -15.93 -19.01
N GLU A 252 21.19 -15.69 -18.82
CA GLU A 252 22.03 -16.54 -17.98
C GLU A 252 21.65 -16.50 -16.48
N ILE A 253 21.01 -15.40 -16.04
CA ILE A 253 20.60 -15.15 -14.65
C ILE A 253 19.25 -15.82 -14.35
N THR A 254 18.23 -15.58 -15.16
CA THR A 254 16.84 -16.04 -14.91
C THR A 254 16.03 -16.19 -16.19
N SER A 255 15.03 -17.08 -16.15
CA SER A 255 13.90 -17.12 -17.08
C SER A 255 12.68 -16.46 -16.42
N ILE A 256 11.95 -15.61 -17.14
CA ILE A 256 10.81 -14.84 -16.63
C ILE A 256 9.53 -15.32 -17.29
N TYR A 257 8.53 -15.67 -16.48
CA TYR A 257 7.19 -16.02 -16.92
C TYR A 257 6.14 -15.12 -16.27
N LEU A 258 4.97 -15.01 -16.89
CA LEU A 258 3.85 -14.25 -16.35
C LEU A 258 3.08 -15.09 -15.33
N ASN A 259 2.67 -14.46 -14.23
CA ASN A 259 1.84 -15.11 -13.21
C ASN A 259 0.85 -14.12 -12.62
N GLY A 260 -0.30 -14.56 -12.15
CA GLY A 260 -1.27 -13.66 -11.55
C GLY A 260 -2.42 -14.41 -10.92
N ARG A 261 -3.08 -13.72 -10.00
CA ARG A 261 -4.32 -14.18 -9.38
C ARG A 261 -5.46 -13.37 -9.94
N ILE A 262 -6.36 -14.04 -10.64
CA ILE A 262 -7.58 -13.47 -11.22
C ILE A 262 -8.63 -13.45 -10.11
N ASP A 263 -9.20 -12.27 -9.85
CA ASP A 263 -10.22 -12.12 -8.79
C ASP A 263 -11.45 -12.96 -9.08
N LEU A 264 -11.96 -12.87 -10.32
CA LEU A 264 -13.12 -13.62 -10.76
C LEU A 264 -13.04 -13.93 -12.27
N PHE A 265 -13.22 -15.21 -12.58
CA PHE A 265 -13.45 -15.73 -13.92
C PHE A 265 -14.78 -16.49 -13.92
N ILE A 266 -15.65 -16.19 -14.88
CA ILE A 266 -16.92 -16.89 -15.09
C ILE A 266 -16.95 -17.41 -16.52
N GLU A 267 -17.20 -18.69 -16.67
CA GLU A 267 -17.45 -19.32 -17.98
C GLU A 267 -18.95 -19.56 -18.13
N ALA A 268 -19.53 -19.00 -19.20
CA ALA A 268 -20.89 -19.25 -19.62
C ALA A 268 -20.91 -19.84 -21.04
N GLU A 269 -22.07 -20.33 -21.49
CA GLU A 269 -22.20 -21.13 -22.73
C GLU A 269 -21.53 -20.51 -23.97
N ASN A 270 -21.61 -19.18 -24.16
CA ASN A 270 -21.09 -18.50 -25.35
C ASN A 270 -20.07 -17.40 -25.05
N LYS A 271 -19.83 -17.10 -23.76
CA LYS A 271 -19.03 -15.95 -23.35
C LYS A 271 -18.35 -16.23 -22.02
N SER A 272 -17.09 -15.83 -21.92
CA SER A 272 -16.36 -15.81 -20.65
C SER A 272 -16.24 -14.38 -20.12
N TYR A 273 -16.22 -14.24 -18.80
CA TYR A 273 -16.10 -12.95 -18.12
C TYR A 273 -14.89 -12.97 -17.21
N LEU A 274 -14.01 -11.99 -17.38
CA LEU A 274 -12.87 -11.72 -16.53
C LEU A 274 -13.09 -10.41 -15.78
N ILE A 275 -13.22 -10.51 -14.46
CA ILE A 275 -13.68 -9.42 -13.61
C ILE A 275 -12.66 -9.18 -12.49
N ASP A 276 -12.32 -7.91 -12.29
CA ASP A 276 -11.54 -7.42 -11.16
C ASP A 276 -12.39 -6.46 -10.32
N PHE A 277 -12.29 -6.59 -9.00
CA PHE A 277 -13.07 -5.75 -8.07
C PHE A 277 -12.22 -4.59 -7.59
N LYS A 278 -12.74 -3.36 -7.65
CA LYS A 278 -12.03 -2.18 -7.14
C LYS A 278 -12.90 -1.35 -6.21
N THR A 279 -12.30 -0.91 -5.10
CA THR A 279 -12.87 0.10 -4.18
C THR A 279 -12.41 1.52 -4.53
N GLY A 280 -11.74 1.70 -5.67
CA GLY A 280 -11.20 2.95 -6.17
C GLY A 280 -10.97 2.83 -7.69
N SER A 281 -10.04 3.61 -8.24
CA SER A 281 -9.71 3.53 -9.66
C SER A 281 -9.09 2.18 -10.03
N GLY A 282 -9.50 1.63 -11.18
CA GLY A 282 -8.93 0.43 -11.77
C GLY A 282 -7.92 0.74 -12.88
N ASN A 283 -7.20 -0.30 -13.33
CA ASN A 283 -6.35 -0.22 -14.52
C ASN A 283 -6.74 -1.32 -15.49
N LEU A 284 -7.34 -0.95 -16.62
CA LEU A 284 -7.82 -1.91 -17.63
C LEU A 284 -6.69 -2.79 -18.20
N LYS A 285 -5.44 -2.30 -18.24
CA LYS A 285 -4.28 -3.12 -18.64
C LYS A 285 -4.03 -4.31 -17.70
N GLN A 286 -4.54 -4.27 -16.46
CA GLN A 286 -4.49 -5.43 -15.57
C GLN A 286 -5.34 -6.59 -16.11
N LEU A 287 -6.47 -6.28 -16.73
CA LEU A 287 -7.34 -7.30 -17.33
C LEU A 287 -6.73 -7.87 -18.61
N ASP A 288 -6.04 -7.04 -19.40
CA ASP A 288 -5.25 -7.51 -20.54
C ASP A 288 -4.15 -8.46 -20.09
N PHE A 289 -3.48 -8.14 -18.98
CA PHE A 289 -2.48 -9.03 -18.39
C PHE A 289 -3.09 -10.37 -17.98
N TYR A 290 -4.27 -10.37 -17.35
CA TYR A 290 -4.92 -11.62 -16.97
C TYR A 290 -5.44 -12.40 -18.17
N ALA A 291 -5.90 -11.74 -19.23
CA ALA A 291 -6.25 -12.40 -20.48
C ALA A 291 -5.06 -13.13 -21.12
N LEU A 292 -3.84 -12.55 -21.06
CA LEU A 292 -2.61 -13.23 -21.48
C LEU A 292 -2.36 -14.53 -20.71
N LEU A 293 -2.66 -14.58 -19.41
CA LEU A 293 -2.50 -15.80 -18.60
C LEU A 293 -3.45 -16.91 -19.03
N LEU A 294 -4.64 -16.56 -19.54
CA LEU A 294 -5.63 -17.51 -20.03
C LEU A 294 -5.28 -18.04 -21.41
N ALA A 295 -4.74 -17.18 -22.29
CA ALA A 295 -4.38 -17.54 -23.65
C ALA A 295 -3.25 -18.59 -23.72
N ALA A 296 -2.37 -18.64 -22.72
CA ALA A 296 -1.32 -19.66 -22.60
C ALA A 296 -1.88 -21.09 -22.37
N GLY A 297 -3.17 -21.24 -22.04
CA GLY A 297 -3.81 -22.52 -21.71
C GLY A 297 -4.65 -23.17 -22.81
N GLU A 298 -4.54 -22.75 -24.08
CA GLU A 298 -5.31 -23.28 -25.23
C GLU A 298 -6.83 -23.34 -25.00
N LYS A 299 -7.52 -22.19 -24.85
CA LYS A 299 -8.99 -22.14 -24.96
C LYS A 299 -9.45 -21.73 -26.36
N GLU A 300 -10.37 -22.51 -26.92
CA GLU A 300 -11.13 -22.21 -28.15
C GLU A 300 -11.90 -20.88 -28.06
N GLU A 301 -12.29 -20.35 -29.23
CA GLU A 301 -12.99 -19.10 -29.55
C GLU A 301 -14.24 -18.78 -28.69
N THR A 302 -14.10 -18.61 -27.38
CA THR A 302 -15.13 -18.02 -26.53
C THR A 302 -14.82 -16.54 -26.35
N GLU A 303 -15.77 -15.67 -26.71
CA GLU A 303 -15.63 -14.22 -26.54
C GLU A 303 -15.35 -13.90 -25.06
N LEU A 304 -14.28 -13.13 -24.79
CA LEU A 304 -13.85 -12.78 -23.43
C LEU A 304 -14.23 -11.34 -23.10
N GLU A 305 -15.22 -11.14 -22.24
CA GLU A 305 -15.56 -9.83 -21.70
C GLU A 305 -14.70 -9.51 -20.47
N LYS A 306 -13.97 -8.41 -20.55
CA LYS A 306 -13.13 -7.91 -19.46
C LYS A 306 -13.83 -6.73 -18.79
N GLY A 307 -13.97 -6.75 -17.46
CA GLY A 307 -14.57 -5.65 -16.72
C GLY A 307 -13.94 -5.39 -15.37
N ILE A 308 -13.82 -4.12 -15.00
CA ILE A 308 -13.55 -3.71 -13.62
C ILE A 308 -14.89 -3.32 -13.00
N TYR A 309 -15.24 -3.93 -11.87
CA TYR A 309 -16.40 -3.52 -11.10
C TYR A 309 -15.99 -2.56 -9.98
N ASN A 310 -16.39 -1.29 -10.10
CA ASN A 310 -16.19 -0.29 -9.07
C ASN A 310 -17.29 -0.43 -8.00
N VAL A 311 -16.89 -0.87 -6.82
CA VAL A 311 -17.80 -1.24 -5.72
C VAL A 311 -18.52 -0.01 -5.15
N PHE A 312 -17.92 1.17 -5.15
CA PHE A 312 -18.59 2.36 -4.61
C PHE A 312 -19.46 3.10 -5.61
N GLU A 313 -19.14 2.98 -6.89
CA GLU A 313 -19.93 3.56 -7.99
C GLU A 313 -21.00 2.62 -8.52
N GLU A 314 -20.91 1.33 -8.18
CA GLU A 314 -21.81 0.26 -8.61
C GLU A 314 -21.83 0.11 -10.15
N LYS A 315 -20.65 0.25 -10.78
CA LYS A 315 -20.51 0.32 -12.24
C LYS A 315 -19.40 -0.57 -12.77
N PHE A 316 -19.61 -1.04 -13.99
CA PHE A 316 -18.58 -1.72 -14.78
C PHE A 316 -17.85 -0.74 -15.68
N GLU A 317 -16.53 -0.81 -15.65
CA GLU A 317 -15.65 -0.25 -16.68
C GLU A 317 -15.18 -1.41 -17.57
N THR A 318 -15.56 -1.40 -18.85
CA THR A 318 -15.25 -2.47 -19.79
C THR A 318 -13.88 -2.28 -20.43
N GLY A 319 -13.09 -3.36 -20.46
CA GLY A 319 -11.82 -3.41 -21.20
C GLY A 319 -12.03 -3.33 -22.71
N ARG A 320 -10.98 -2.92 -23.44
CA ARG A 320 -10.96 -2.96 -24.90
C ARG A 320 -10.44 -4.32 -25.35
N GLU A 321 -10.98 -4.87 -26.43
CA GLU A 321 -10.46 -6.08 -27.05
C GLU A 321 -9.19 -5.80 -27.85
N GLY A 322 -8.26 -6.75 -27.89
CA GLY A 322 -7.10 -6.74 -28.78
C GLY A 322 -5.87 -5.97 -28.27
N THR A 323 -5.90 -5.45 -27.05
CA THR A 323 -4.77 -4.70 -26.45
C THR A 323 -3.77 -5.60 -25.70
N GLU A 324 -4.05 -6.90 -25.60
CA GLU A 324 -3.23 -7.89 -24.88
C GLU A 324 -1.84 -8.04 -25.49
N LEU A 325 -1.76 -8.17 -26.82
CA LEU A 325 -0.48 -8.35 -27.51
C LEU A 325 0.38 -7.08 -27.43
N GLU A 326 -0.24 -5.90 -27.49
CA GLU A 326 0.47 -4.63 -27.30
C GLU A 326 1.08 -4.56 -25.89
N LEU A 327 0.32 -4.97 -24.87
CA LEU A 327 0.80 -5.05 -23.50
C LEU A 327 1.93 -6.08 -23.35
N LEU A 328 1.81 -7.26 -23.97
CA LEU A 328 2.86 -8.29 -23.92
C LEU A 328 4.19 -7.75 -24.47
N GLU A 329 4.14 -7.05 -25.60
CA GLU A 329 5.33 -6.43 -26.20
C GLU A 329 5.89 -5.28 -25.34
N GLU A 330 5.02 -4.50 -24.68
CA GLU A 330 5.44 -3.49 -23.68
C GLU A 330 6.19 -4.15 -22.51
N ILE A 331 5.67 -5.27 -21.99
CA ILE A 331 6.28 -6.02 -20.88
C ILE A 331 7.64 -6.56 -21.31
N LYS A 332 7.73 -7.25 -22.45
CA LYS A 332 8.99 -7.82 -22.96
C LYS A 332 10.07 -6.76 -23.11
N LYS A 333 9.75 -5.62 -23.73
CA LYS A 333 10.69 -4.50 -23.88
C LYS A 333 11.13 -3.92 -22.54
N THR A 334 10.21 -3.81 -21.58
CA THR A 334 10.54 -3.31 -20.23
C THR A 334 11.50 -4.25 -19.52
N VAL A 335 11.25 -5.56 -19.59
CA VAL A 335 12.10 -6.60 -18.99
C VAL A 335 13.47 -6.64 -19.66
N GLU A 336 13.50 -6.64 -20.99
CA GLU A 336 14.76 -6.61 -21.76
C GLU A 336 15.58 -5.37 -21.42
N GLY A 337 14.96 -4.19 -21.42
CA GLY A 337 15.61 -2.93 -21.05
C GLY A 337 16.13 -2.91 -19.61
N PHE A 338 15.44 -3.58 -18.67
CA PHE A 338 15.90 -3.72 -17.29
C PHE A 338 17.21 -4.51 -17.20
N PHE A 339 17.30 -5.68 -17.84
CA PHE A 339 18.53 -6.47 -17.82
C PHE A 339 19.66 -5.85 -18.65
N GLN A 340 19.34 -5.16 -19.75
CA GLN A 340 20.33 -4.42 -20.55
C GLN A 340 20.94 -3.23 -19.78
N ASP A 341 20.16 -2.53 -18.93
CA ASP A 341 20.67 -1.46 -18.09
C ASP A 341 21.70 -1.98 -17.06
N GLY A 342 21.54 -3.24 -16.62
CA GLY A 342 22.48 -3.94 -15.73
C GLY A 342 22.57 -3.35 -14.32
N LYS A 343 21.67 -2.44 -13.97
CA LYS A 343 21.64 -1.71 -12.70
C LYS A 343 20.21 -1.38 -12.28
N TYR A 344 20.00 -1.27 -10.98
CA TYR A 344 18.75 -0.82 -10.39
C TYR A 344 18.68 0.70 -10.39
N SER A 345 18.52 1.27 -11.58
CA SER A 345 18.44 2.72 -11.76
C SER A 345 17.23 3.34 -11.07
N PHE A 346 17.38 4.63 -10.75
CA PHE A 346 16.36 5.43 -10.10
C PHE A 346 16.34 6.83 -10.73
N GLU A 347 15.16 7.30 -11.09
CA GLU A 347 14.94 8.64 -11.64
C GLU A 347 13.77 9.31 -10.92
N TYR A 348 13.85 10.64 -10.73
CA TYR A 348 12.76 11.39 -10.13
C TYR A 348 11.63 11.53 -11.13
N LYS A 349 10.52 10.83 -10.85
CA LYS A 349 9.27 10.97 -11.60
C LYS A 349 8.25 11.60 -10.68
N ALA A 350 8.00 12.91 -10.81
CA ALA A 350 7.17 13.67 -9.87
C ALA A 350 5.82 13.00 -9.56
N SER A 351 5.13 12.48 -10.59
CA SER A 351 3.84 11.79 -10.47
C SER A 351 3.90 10.52 -9.62
N LEU A 352 5.04 9.85 -9.54
CA LEU A 352 5.23 8.58 -8.83
C LEU A 352 5.93 8.78 -7.48
N CYS A 353 6.93 9.67 -7.43
CA CYS A 353 7.77 9.87 -6.26
C CYS A 353 7.04 10.59 -5.12
N ILE A 354 6.04 11.43 -5.41
CA ILE A 354 5.26 12.14 -4.37
C ILE A 354 4.50 11.14 -3.47
N TYR A 355 4.02 10.04 -4.04
CA TYR A 355 3.22 9.02 -3.34
C TYR A 355 4.02 7.74 -3.04
N CYS A 356 5.36 7.79 -3.16
CA CYS A 356 6.19 6.61 -2.95
C CYS A 356 6.38 6.33 -1.45
N THR A 357 5.99 5.14 -1.00
CA THR A 357 6.18 4.69 0.39
C THR A 357 7.65 4.56 0.79
N MET A 358 8.57 4.44 -0.18
CA MET A 358 10.00 4.32 0.06
C MET A 358 10.73 5.66 -0.01
N LYS A 359 10.03 6.79 0.06
CA LYS A 359 10.61 8.14 -0.08
C LYS A 359 11.73 8.41 0.93
N ASP A 360 11.59 7.93 2.17
CA ASP A 360 12.53 8.21 3.26
C ASP A 360 13.91 7.55 3.06
N ILE A 361 13.93 6.42 2.35
CA ILE A 361 15.14 5.66 2.00
C ILE A 361 15.51 5.83 0.53
N CYS A 362 14.80 6.68 -0.21
CA CYS A 362 15.06 6.94 -1.62
C CYS A 362 16.25 7.90 -1.78
N ARG A 363 17.19 7.53 -2.63
CA ARG A 363 18.37 8.34 -2.95
C ARG A 363 18.06 9.57 -3.85
N VAL A 364 16.87 9.61 -4.44
CA VAL A 364 16.48 10.63 -5.44
C VAL A 364 15.69 11.80 -4.84
N VAL A 365 14.90 11.53 -3.80
CA VAL A 365 13.95 12.52 -3.26
C VAL A 365 14.58 13.39 -2.15
N ARG A 366 15.86 13.18 -1.86
CA ARG A 366 16.66 14.11 -1.05
C ARG A 366 17.11 15.29 -1.92
N ARG A 367 16.32 16.36 -1.93
CA ARG A 367 16.79 17.72 -2.21
C ARG A 367 16.73 18.55 -0.95
#